data_AF-A0A9D1CWR7-F1
#
_entry.id   AF-A0A9D1CWR7-F1
#
_cell.length_a   1.000
_cell.length_b   1.000
_cell.length_c   1.000
_cell.angle_alpha   90.00
_cell.angle_beta   90.00
_cell.angle_gamma   90.00
#
_symmetry.space_group_name_H-M   'P 1'
#
loop_
_entity.id
_entity.type
_entity.pdbx_description
1 polymer ?
#
loop_
_entity_poly.entity_id
_entity_poly.type
_entity_poly.pdbx_seq_one_letter_code
_entity_poly.pdbx_strand_id
1 'polypeptide(L)'
;MEEIRFEILQLKDEFRERRFRGLRELSQKGFTVNAEQYRQVYSGVCPPDVLPDDIFARFNLDRPEDFHGWSLSVGDVILLHQNDGSHAYFVDSFGIEEIPGFAGRHILETLPAQETQEPPRTMLITVRRAARDEQNFAYTQDDATLAASGAIGHLRVDMGQGGEEFYADWTDHAASGLPEGFNAYLDALISTLRTNPAFDKMLESREALSRYCYGHRVGKIPDEDNSYAFRVDGGEYSVLLRLTPNRGEHNVYAYCYSREALDRTLAEMQDARAQAYAPVYLHSAAYAREAGELEAWRASHKENVACREAIDGAIAKYFDGAHLDSRAASEVLDAYGAERVSWVLANSVITKEYDGRFSRGNRAWAQAENIAIDWTKLGYVHNDEFASRSHPAVLDGYSTYSFISFVLLPRGDAILQTQWLQFSIAATALACFLLTQIACRWASPRRYFYLLQLHAVYQHILWVGLVAAVAGDLVRVVDRKVVRVCNRYSEAFIGDCGEDFIVVRLHIILIRFGVQPVDQRAVLHAGRPQHRNGIRGVIRLDVCDQRIRVE
;
A
#
# COMPACT_ATOMS: atom_id res chain seq x y z
N MET A 1 12.65 -39.86 -29.23
CA MET A 1 13.20 -38.72 -30.00
C MET A 1 12.51 -37.49 -29.43
N GLU A 2 13.20 -36.37 -29.26
CA GLU A 2 12.51 -35.11 -28.96
C GLU A 2 11.51 -34.87 -30.09
N GLU A 3 10.27 -34.56 -29.74
CA GLU A 3 9.21 -34.21 -30.68
C GLU A 3 8.73 -32.81 -30.29
N ILE A 4 8.61 -31.92 -31.28
CA ILE A 4 8.10 -30.57 -31.11
C ILE A 4 6.65 -30.50 -31.54
N ARG A 5 5.88 -29.58 -30.94
CA ARG A 5 4.48 -29.36 -31.29
C ARG A 5 4.39 -28.39 -32.47
N PHE A 6 3.39 -28.59 -33.33
CA PHE A 6 2.99 -27.60 -34.33
C PHE A 6 1.47 -27.38 -34.35
N GLU A 7 1.05 -26.24 -34.88
CA GLU A 7 -0.36 -25.89 -35.11
C GLU A 7 -0.59 -25.38 -36.53
N ILE A 8 -1.80 -25.60 -37.04
CA ILE A 8 -2.26 -25.01 -38.30
C ILE A 8 -3.39 -24.05 -37.99
N LEU A 9 -3.22 -22.81 -38.44
CA LEU A 9 -4.12 -21.70 -38.21
C LEU A 9 -4.70 -21.23 -39.55
N GLN A 10 -6.02 -21.07 -39.57
CA GLN A 10 -6.75 -20.65 -40.76
C GLN A 10 -7.66 -19.47 -40.44
N LEU A 11 -7.83 -18.55 -41.39
CA LEU A 11 -8.67 -17.35 -41.21
C LEU A 11 -10.11 -17.70 -40.82
N LYS A 12 -10.60 -17.06 -39.75
CA LYS A 12 -12.00 -17.14 -39.30
C LYS A 12 -12.94 -16.75 -40.45
N ASP A 13 -14.17 -17.28 -40.43
CA ASP A 13 -15.15 -17.04 -41.50
C ASP A 13 -15.55 -15.56 -41.64
N GLU A 14 -15.40 -14.76 -40.59
CA GLU A 14 -15.64 -13.31 -40.58
C GLU A 14 -14.63 -12.49 -41.39
N PHE A 15 -13.46 -13.06 -41.72
CA PHE A 15 -12.41 -12.44 -42.54
C PHE A 15 -12.26 -13.11 -43.92
N ARG A 16 -13.32 -13.78 -44.40
CA ARG A 16 -13.29 -14.58 -45.63
C ARG A 16 -12.85 -13.77 -46.86
N GLU A 17 -13.10 -12.47 -46.90
CA GLU A 17 -12.70 -11.56 -47.99
C GLU A 17 -11.18 -11.42 -48.18
N ARG A 18 -10.40 -11.86 -47.18
CA ARG A 18 -8.93 -11.81 -47.14
C ARG A 18 -8.25 -13.15 -47.42
N ARG A 19 -9.02 -14.25 -47.51
CA ARG A 19 -8.46 -15.58 -47.81
C ARG A 19 -7.75 -15.58 -49.16
N PHE A 20 -6.70 -16.40 -49.29
CA PHE A 20 -5.94 -16.58 -50.52
C PHE A 20 -5.20 -15.31 -51.01
N ARG A 21 -4.92 -14.37 -50.11
CA ARG A 21 -4.13 -13.17 -50.41
C ARG A 21 -2.76 -13.26 -49.74
N GLY A 22 -1.71 -12.99 -50.51
CA GLY A 22 -0.32 -12.95 -50.01
C GLY A 22 -0.03 -11.71 -49.14
N LEU A 23 1.08 -11.71 -48.42
CA LEU A 23 1.46 -10.62 -47.51
C LEU A 23 1.56 -9.27 -48.23
N ARG A 24 2.14 -9.27 -49.43
CA ARG A 24 2.30 -8.05 -50.25
C ARG A 24 0.96 -7.43 -50.63
N GLU A 25 -0.03 -8.25 -50.96
CA GLU A 25 -1.36 -7.76 -51.34
C GLU A 25 -2.14 -7.24 -50.13
N LEU A 26 -2.05 -7.94 -48.99
CA LEU A 26 -2.66 -7.50 -47.73
C LEU A 26 -2.07 -6.16 -47.29
N SER A 27 -0.75 -6.01 -47.34
CA SER A 27 -0.05 -4.77 -47.00
C SER A 27 -0.46 -3.59 -47.90
N GLN A 28 -0.56 -3.79 -49.22
CA GLN A 28 -1.00 -2.75 -50.17
C GLN A 28 -2.42 -2.25 -49.91
N LYS A 29 -3.27 -3.09 -49.31
CA LYS A 29 -4.65 -2.75 -48.93
C LYS A 29 -4.77 -2.26 -47.49
N GLY A 30 -3.65 -2.09 -46.78
CA GLY A 30 -3.60 -1.62 -45.39
C GLY A 30 -4.03 -2.67 -44.37
N PHE A 31 -4.01 -3.96 -44.72
CA PHE A 31 -4.33 -5.04 -43.79
C PHE A 31 -3.06 -5.63 -43.19
N THR A 32 -3.13 -5.92 -41.88
CA THR A 32 -2.10 -6.65 -41.14
C THR A 32 -2.59 -8.04 -40.77
N VAL A 33 -1.67 -9.00 -40.82
CA VAL A 33 -1.90 -10.38 -40.40
C VAL A 33 -1.80 -10.43 -38.87
N ASN A 34 -2.94 -10.53 -38.20
CA ASN A 34 -3.02 -10.58 -36.74
C ASN A 34 -3.55 -11.93 -36.28
N ALA A 35 -3.04 -12.46 -35.18
CA ALA A 35 -3.43 -13.75 -34.62
C ALA A 35 -4.95 -13.86 -34.36
N GLU A 36 -5.57 -12.79 -33.85
CA GLU A 36 -7.01 -12.69 -33.59
C GLU A 36 -7.90 -13.05 -34.79
N GLN A 37 -7.37 -12.91 -36.01
CA GLN A 37 -8.12 -13.19 -37.24
C GLN A 37 -8.16 -14.68 -37.59
N TYR A 38 -7.35 -15.49 -36.92
CA TYR A 38 -7.15 -16.90 -37.22
C TYR A 38 -7.77 -17.78 -36.14
N ARG A 39 -8.15 -19.00 -36.54
CA ARG A 39 -8.55 -20.07 -35.64
C ARG A 39 -7.60 -21.25 -35.82
N GLN A 40 -7.27 -21.93 -34.73
CA GLN A 40 -6.57 -23.21 -34.80
C GLN A 40 -7.51 -24.27 -35.39
N VAL A 41 -7.07 -24.93 -36.45
CA VAL A 41 -7.81 -26.02 -37.12
C VAL A 41 -7.15 -27.37 -36.93
N TYR A 42 -5.90 -27.40 -36.47
CA TYR A 42 -5.15 -28.62 -36.18
C TYR A 42 -4.01 -28.36 -35.21
N SER A 43 -3.63 -29.39 -34.44
CA SER A 43 -2.35 -29.47 -33.74
C SER A 43 -1.79 -30.89 -33.81
N GLY A 44 -0.47 -31.00 -33.84
CA GLY A 44 0.22 -32.29 -33.87
C GLY A 44 1.65 -32.19 -33.37
N VAL A 45 2.38 -33.29 -33.53
CA VAL A 45 3.81 -33.39 -33.20
C VAL A 45 4.63 -33.74 -34.44
N CYS A 46 5.89 -33.30 -34.45
CA CYS A 46 6.85 -33.51 -35.52
C CYS A 46 8.29 -33.54 -34.98
N PRO A 47 9.25 -34.08 -35.75
CA PRO A 47 10.68 -33.98 -35.41
C PRO A 47 11.15 -32.53 -35.29
N PRO A 48 12.16 -32.23 -34.46
CA PRO A 48 12.64 -30.86 -34.19
C PRO A 48 13.26 -30.18 -35.41
N ASP A 49 13.75 -30.95 -36.37
CA ASP A 49 14.39 -30.52 -37.61
C ASP A 49 13.40 -30.37 -38.79
N VAL A 50 12.09 -30.50 -38.55
CA VAL A 50 11.07 -30.35 -39.60
C VAL A 50 11.07 -28.92 -40.17
N LEU A 51 10.95 -28.81 -41.49
CA LEU A 51 10.75 -27.52 -42.14
C LEU A 51 9.25 -27.21 -42.30
N PRO A 52 8.84 -25.93 -42.32
CA PRO A 52 7.46 -25.55 -42.63
C PRO A 52 6.97 -26.13 -43.96
N ASP A 53 7.86 -26.25 -44.95
CA ASP A 53 7.58 -26.87 -46.25
C ASP A 53 7.20 -28.36 -46.14
N ASP A 54 7.80 -29.10 -45.20
CA ASP A 54 7.49 -30.52 -44.97
C ASP A 54 6.07 -30.67 -44.39
N ILE A 55 5.69 -29.75 -43.49
CA ILE A 55 4.32 -29.69 -42.95
C ILE A 55 3.34 -29.32 -44.06
N PHE A 56 3.66 -28.30 -44.87
CA PHE A 56 2.84 -27.91 -46.01
C PHE A 56 2.61 -29.08 -46.98
N ALA A 57 3.68 -29.81 -47.32
CA ALA A 57 3.61 -30.98 -48.20
C ALA A 57 2.75 -32.09 -47.57
N ARG A 58 2.96 -32.42 -46.29
CA ARG A 58 2.18 -33.42 -45.57
C ARG A 58 0.68 -33.13 -45.62
N PHE A 59 0.25 -31.89 -45.33
CA PHE A 59 -1.19 -31.60 -45.27
C PHE A 59 -1.87 -31.45 -46.64
N ASN A 60 -1.09 -31.38 -47.73
CA ASN A 60 -1.61 -31.29 -49.09
C ASN A 60 -1.48 -32.59 -49.90
N LEU A 61 -0.50 -33.45 -49.60
CA LEU A 61 -0.26 -34.72 -50.29
C LEU A 61 -0.69 -35.92 -49.45
N ASP A 62 -0.35 -35.93 -48.16
CA ASP A 62 -0.55 -37.05 -47.23
C ASP A 62 -1.39 -36.59 -46.02
N ARG A 63 -2.57 -36.04 -46.32
CA ARG A 63 -3.44 -35.38 -45.36
C ARG A 63 -3.84 -36.32 -44.20
N PRO A 64 -3.64 -35.92 -42.93
CA PRO A 64 -4.10 -36.69 -41.77
C PRO A 64 -5.63 -36.89 -41.76
N GLU A 65 -6.10 -38.08 -41.36
CA GLU A 65 -7.54 -38.42 -41.32
C GLU A 65 -8.35 -37.53 -40.36
N ASP A 66 -7.71 -37.06 -39.29
CA ASP A 66 -8.27 -36.19 -38.24
C ASP A 66 -8.17 -34.69 -38.58
N PHE A 67 -7.59 -34.32 -39.72
CA PHE A 67 -7.53 -32.93 -40.16
C PHE A 67 -8.84 -32.49 -40.81
N HIS A 68 -9.54 -31.54 -40.19
CA HIS A 68 -10.84 -31.02 -40.66
C HIS A 68 -10.79 -29.60 -41.28
N GLY A 69 -9.60 -29.00 -41.42
CA GLY A 69 -9.41 -27.73 -42.12
C GLY A 69 -9.46 -27.84 -43.66
N TRP A 70 -9.31 -26.74 -44.39
CA TRP A 70 -9.04 -26.81 -45.83
C TRP A 70 -7.56 -27.10 -46.10
N SER A 71 -7.24 -27.52 -47.32
CA SER A 71 -5.85 -27.67 -47.80
C SER A 71 -5.04 -26.41 -47.51
N LEU A 72 -3.80 -26.57 -47.02
CA LEU A 72 -2.94 -25.43 -46.73
C LEU A 72 -2.68 -24.65 -48.01
N SER A 73 -2.98 -23.35 -47.98
CA SER A 73 -2.87 -22.46 -49.13
C SER A 73 -2.46 -21.06 -48.68
N VAL A 74 -2.32 -20.15 -49.66
CA VAL A 74 -1.95 -18.75 -49.42
C VAL A 74 -2.88 -18.14 -48.37
N GLY A 75 -2.32 -17.56 -47.33
CA GLY A 75 -3.09 -16.96 -46.24
C GLY A 75 -3.33 -17.86 -45.02
N ASP A 76 -2.81 -19.09 -44.99
CA ASP A 76 -2.78 -19.93 -43.80
C ASP A 76 -1.46 -19.73 -43.02
N VAL A 77 -1.46 -20.06 -41.72
CA VAL A 77 -0.27 -19.94 -40.84
C VAL A 77 0.07 -21.27 -40.19
N ILE A 78 1.35 -21.62 -40.20
CA ILE A 78 1.95 -22.78 -39.52
C ILE A 78 2.70 -22.26 -38.29
N LEU A 79 2.36 -22.75 -37.10
CA LEU A 79 3.05 -22.40 -35.86
C LEU A 79 3.93 -23.57 -35.41
N LEU A 80 5.21 -23.34 -35.21
CA LEU A 80 6.17 -24.32 -34.67
C LEU A 80 6.56 -23.93 -33.25
N HIS A 81 6.52 -24.88 -32.31
CA HIS A 81 6.97 -24.68 -30.92
C HIS A 81 8.33 -25.36 -30.70
N GLN A 82 9.41 -24.63 -30.96
CA GLN A 82 10.79 -25.09 -30.82
C GLN A 82 11.35 -24.76 -29.42
N ASN A 83 12.54 -25.29 -29.11
CA ASN A 83 13.19 -25.11 -27.80
C ASN A 83 13.65 -23.66 -27.54
N ASP A 84 13.88 -22.88 -28.60
CA ASP A 84 14.28 -21.47 -28.58
C ASP A 84 13.09 -20.49 -28.70
N GLY A 85 11.88 -21.00 -28.91
CA GLY A 85 10.69 -20.17 -29.00
C GLY A 85 9.61 -20.76 -29.90
N SER A 86 8.50 -20.04 -30.04
CA SER A 86 7.46 -20.37 -31.02
C SER A 86 7.57 -19.47 -32.24
N HIS A 87 7.60 -20.06 -33.42
CA HIS A 87 7.80 -19.37 -34.70
C HIS A 87 6.58 -19.57 -35.59
N ALA A 88 6.03 -18.48 -36.12
CA ALA A 88 4.85 -18.51 -36.97
C ALA A 88 5.24 -18.25 -38.42
N TYR A 89 4.76 -19.08 -39.32
CA TYR A 89 5.10 -19.04 -40.73
C TYR A 89 3.85 -18.87 -41.59
N PHE A 90 3.80 -17.81 -42.38
CA PHE A 90 2.76 -17.55 -43.36
C PHE A 90 3.00 -18.32 -44.64
N VAL A 91 1.96 -18.98 -45.13
CA VAL A 91 1.97 -19.55 -46.47
C VAL A 91 1.70 -18.41 -47.47
N ASP A 92 2.73 -17.96 -48.20
CA ASP A 92 2.59 -16.98 -49.28
C ASP A 92 2.68 -17.66 -50.67
N SER A 93 2.30 -16.90 -51.68
CA SER A 93 2.38 -17.21 -53.10
C SER A 93 3.77 -17.55 -53.64
N PHE A 94 4.84 -17.11 -52.96
CA PHE A 94 6.23 -17.32 -53.38
C PHE A 94 7.03 -18.24 -52.42
N GLY A 95 6.37 -18.82 -51.42
CA GLY A 95 7.00 -19.65 -50.41
C GLY A 95 6.42 -19.39 -49.03
N ILE A 96 7.00 -20.05 -48.03
CA ILE A 96 6.60 -19.90 -46.64
C ILE A 96 7.54 -18.91 -45.95
N GLU A 97 6.99 -17.85 -45.38
CA GLU A 97 7.74 -16.75 -44.77
C GLU A 97 7.42 -16.63 -43.27
N GLU A 98 8.42 -16.43 -42.42
CA GLU A 98 8.20 -16.21 -40.98
C GLU A 98 7.52 -14.85 -40.74
N ILE A 99 6.54 -14.80 -39.84
CA ILE A 99 5.91 -13.57 -39.35
C ILE A 99 6.33 -13.33 -37.90
N PRO A 100 7.33 -12.46 -37.65
CA PRO A 100 7.76 -12.14 -36.30
C PRO A 100 6.62 -11.57 -35.44
N GLY A 101 6.55 -12.00 -34.19
CA GLY A 101 5.56 -11.51 -33.21
C GLY A 101 4.15 -12.08 -33.34
N PHE A 102 3.81 -12.80 -34.42
CA PHE A 102 2.51 -13.47 -34.56
C PHE A 102 2.36 -14.59 -33.52
N ALA A 103 3.39 -15.43 -33.36
CA ALA A 103 3.39 -16.55 -32.42
C ALA A 103 3.12 -16.11 -30.96
N GLY A 104 3.76 -15.03 -30.51
CA GLY A 104 3.55 -14.48 -29.18
C GLY A 104 2.10 -14.03 -28.96
N ARG A 105 1.50 -13.34 -29.93
CA ARG A 105 0.09 -12.91 -29.85
C ARG A 105 -0.89 -14.10 -29.87
N HIS A 106 -0.68 -15.07 -30.76
CA HIS A 106 -1.53 -16.26 -30.85
C HIS A 106 -1.52 -17.09 -29.58
N ILE A 107 -0.35 -17.27 -28.96
CA ILE A 107 -0.24 -17.99 -27.69
C ILE A 107 -1.01 -17.26 -26.59
N LEU A 108 -0.89 -15.94 -26.48
CA LEU A 108 -1.63 -15.14 -25.50
C LEU A 108 -3.16 -15.25 -25.68
N GLU A 109 -3.64 -15.38 -26.91
CA GLU A 109 -5.06 -15.48 -27.23
C GLU A 109 -5.66 -16.90 -27.11
N THR A 110 -4.85 -17.95 -27.31
CA THR A 110 -5.30 -19.36 -27.28
C THR A 110 -5.02 -20.07 -25.95
N LEU A 111 -4.40 -19.40 -24.98
CA LEU A 111 -4.38 -19.87 -23.60
C LEU A 111 -5.83 -20.15 -23.15
N PRO A 112 -6.20 -21.40 -22.83
CA PRO A 112 -7.52 -21.65 -22.29
C PRO A 112 -7.66 -20.85 -21.00
N ALA A 113 -8.83 -20.23 -20.80
CA ALA A 113 -9.23 -19.79 -19.48
C ALA A 113 -9.14 -21.01 -18.56
N GLN A 114 -8.08 -21.08 -17.76
CA GLN A 114 -7.78 -22.28 -16.98
C GLN A 114 -8.94 -22.56 -16.02
N GLU A 115 -9.60 -23.71 -16.19
CA GLU A 115 -10.24 -24.37 -15.07
C GLU A 115 -9.17 -24.55 -13.98
N THR A 116 -9.52 -24.06 -12.79
CA THR A 116 -8.76 -24.08 -11.55
C THR A 116 -7.92 -25.36 -11.38
N GLN A 117 -6.65 -25.30 -11.76
CA GLN A 117 -5.59 -25.82 -10.89
C GLN A 117 -5.78 -25.19 -9.51
N GLU A 118 -5.48 -25.92 -8.43
CA GLU A 118 -5.61 -25.48 -7.04
C GLU A 118 -5.47 -23.96 -6.93
N PRO A 119 -6.43 -23.27 -6.28
CA PRO A 119 -6.64 -21.84 -6.44
C PRO A 119 -5.27 -21.17 -6.44
N PRO A 120 -4.88 -20.46 -7.52
CA PRO A 120 -3.62 -19.73 -7.51
C PRO A 120 -3.65 -18.93 -6.23
N ARG A 121 -2.58 -19.02 -5.41
CA ARG A 121 -2.42 -18.19 -4.21
C ARG A 121 -3.03 -16.84 -4.54
N THR A 122 -4.20 -16.53 -3.98
CA THR A 122 -4.99 -15.38 -4.44
C THR A 122 -4.04 -14.21 -4.46
N MET A 123 -3.70 -13.72 -5.65
CA MET A 123 -2.67 -12.69 -5.78
C MET A 123 -3.26 -11.45 -5.13
N LEU A 124 -2.88 -11.20 -3.88
CA LEU A 124 -3.35 -10.05 -3.15
C LEU A 124 -2.70 -8.84 -3.81
N ILE A 125 -3.49 -8.16 -4.64
CA ILE A 125 -3.09 -6.91 -5.26
C ILE A 125 -3.43 -5.80 -4.28
N THR A 126 -2.45 -4.97 -3.98
CA THR A 126 -2.66 -3.72 -3.26
C THR A 126 -2.21 -2.57 -4.13
N VAL A 127 -3.00 -1.49 -4.13
CA VAL A 127 -2.68 -0.25 -4.83
C VAL A 127 -2.65 0.85 -3.78
N ARG A 128 -1.55 1.60 -3.75
CA ARG A 128 -1.44 2.81 -2.95
C ARG A 128 -0.70 3.88 -3.74
N ARG A 129 -0.80 5.13 -3.31
CA ARG A 129 0.08 6.17 -3.82
C ARG A 129 1.55 5.77 -3.64
N ALA A 130 2.40 6.13 -4.59
CA ALA A 130 3.83 5.98 -4.44
C ALA A 130 4.35 6.98 -3.40
N ALA A 131 5.20 6.50 -2.49
CA ALA A 131 5.98 7.33 -1.59
C ALA A 131 6.86 8.29 -2.40
N ARG A 132 7.26 9.40 -1.80
CA ARG A 132 8.11 10.39 -2.48
C ARG A 132 9.40 9.78 -3.08
N ASP A 133 10.03 8.86 -2.35
CA ASP A 133 11.25 8.19 -2.82
C ASP A 133 10.95 7.15 -3.90
N GLU A 134 9.74 6.57 -3.88
CA GLU A 134 9.26 5.62 -4.88
C GLU A 134 8.86 6.30 -6.20
N GLN A 135 8.48 7.58 -6.18
CA GLN A 135 8.05 8.32 -7.38
C GLN A 135 9.16 8.35 -8.45
N ASN A 136 10.42 8.43 -8.04
CA ASN A 136 11.55 8.39 -8.96
C ASN A 136 11.65 7.02 -9.67
N PHE A 137 11.27 5.93 -9.01
CA PHE A 137 11.23 4.58 -9.60
C PHE A 137 10.05 4.38 -10.57
N ALA A 138 9.24 5.41 -10.82
CA ALA A 138 8.29 5.44 -11.94
C ALA A 138 8.91 6.07 -13.21
N TYR A 139 10.24 6.24 -13.23
CA TYR A 139 11.06 6.71 -14.33
C TYR A 139 12.30 5.82 -14.47
N THR A 140 12.86 5.73 -15.68
CA THR A 140 14.14 5.06 -15.91
C THR A 140 15.24 5.68 -15.05
N GLN A 141 15.88 4.87 -14.22
CA GLN A 141 17.02 5.24 -13.38
C GLN A 141 18.33 4.94 -14.12
N ASP A 142 19.46 5.30 -13.51
CA ASP A 142 20.78 4.86 -13.96
C ASP A 142 20.95 3.34 -13.84
N ASP A 143 21.85 2.76 -14.65
CA ASP A 143 22.06 1.31 -14.74
C ASP A 143 22.36 0.65 -13.38
N ALA A 144 23.08 1.35 -12.49
CA ALA A 144 23.43 0.81 -11.17
C ALA A 144 22.20 0.73 -10.26
N THR A 145 21.39 1.79 -10.23
CA THR A 145 20.12 1.81 -9.48
C THR A 145 19.11 0.81 -10.04
N LEU A 146 19.00 0.67 -11.36
CA LEU A 146 18.12 -0.32 -12.00
C LEU A 146 18.52 -1.75 -11.62
N ALA A 147 19.82 -2.08 -11.68
CA ALA A 147 20.32 -3.38 -11.27
C ALA A 147 20.08 -3.66 -9.78
N ALA A 148 20.37 -2.70 -8.89
CA ALA A 148 20.21 -2.85 -7.44
C ALA A 148 18.75 -3.05 -7.01
N SER A 149 17.82 -2.30 -7.64
CA SER A 149 16.38 -2.37 -7.37
C SER A 149 15.70 -3.60 -7.97
N GLY A 150 16.41 -4.43 -8.72
CA GLY A 150 15.83 -5.59 -9.39
C GLY A 150 14.84 -5.20 -10.48
N ALA A 151 15.14 -4.14 -11.24
CA ALA A 151 14.33 -3.70 -12.36
C ALA A 151 14.25 -4.79 -13.44
N ILE A 152 13.03 -5.17 -13.79
CA ILE A 152 12.74 -6.20 -14.80
C ILE A 152 12.63 -5.53 -16.17
N GLY A 153 11.85 -4.45 -16.21
CA GLY A 153 11.53 -3.70 -17.42
C GLY A 153 10.36 -2.77 -17.16
N HIS A 154 9.87 -2.11 -18.20
CA HIS A 154 8.67 -1.30 -18.07
C HIS A 154 7.76 -1.39 -19.29
N LEU A 155 6.45 -1.32 -19.00
CA LEU A 155 5.40 -1.22 -19.99
C LEU A 155 5.07 0.26 -20.21
N ARG A 156 4.91 0.65 -21.47
CA ARG A 156 4.43 1.96 -21.90
C ARG A 156 3.13 1.78 -22.66
N VAL A 157 2.08 2.53 -22.34
CA VAL A 157 0.78 2.40 -23.00
C VAL A 157 0.27 3.74 -23.52
N ASP A 158 -0.14 3.76 -24.78
CA ASP A 158 -0.92 4.84 -25.41
C ASP A 158 -2.39 4.44 -25.53
N MET A 159 -3.30 5.26 -25.00
CA MET A 159 -4.75 5.03 -25.10
C MET A 159 -5.40 5.69 -26.33
N GLY A 160 -4.61 6.06 -27.33
CA GLY A 160 -5.07 6.49 -28.64
C GLY A 160 -5.82 7.82 -28.64
N GLN A 161 -6.35 8.18 -29.82
CA GLN A 161 -7.12 9.41 -29.95
C GLN A 161 -8.50 9.32 -29.32
N GLY A 162 -9.13 8.13 -29.35
CA GLY A 162 -10.45 7.85 -28.78
C GLY A 162 -10.42 7.75 -27.25
N GLY A 163 -9.29 7.30 -26.68
CA GLY A 163 -9.16 7.07 -25.25
C GLY A 163 -9.59 5.67 -24.83
N GLU A 164 -9.97 4.81 -25.76
CA GLU A 164 -10.43 3.45 -25.52
C GLU A 164 -9.38 2.41 -25.94
N GLU A 165 -8.37 2.85 -26.69
CA GLU A 165 -7.28 2.02 -27.16
C GLU A 165 -6.30 1.66 -26.02
N PHE A 166 -5.46 0.65 -26.24
CA PHE A 166 -4.44 0.23 -25.27
C PHE A 166 -3.21 -0.31 -26.01
N TYR A 167 -2.50 0.59 -26.71
CA TYR A 167 -1.30 0.23 -27.46
C TYR A 167 -0.12 0.17 -26.51
N ALA A 168 0.39 -1.04 -26.27
CA ALA A 168 1.42 -1.28 -25.27
C ALA A 168 2.76 -1.66 -25.92
N ASP A 169 3.84 -1.04 -25.44
CA ASP A 169 5.22 -1.34 -25.78
C ASP A 169 6.00 -1.72 -24.52
N TRP A 170 6.93 -2.66 -24.64
CA TRP A 170 7.77 -3.13 -23.54
C TRP A 170 9.23 -2.70 -23.74
N THR A 171 9.94 -2.44 -22.64
CA THR A 171 11.38 -2.20 -22.63
C THR A 171 12.03 -2.98 -21.50
N ASP A 172 13.00 -3.81 -21.84
CA ASP A 172 13.74 -4.65 -20.90
C ASP A 172 14.80 -3.85 -20.14
N HIS A 173 14.88 -4.10 -18.84
CA HIS A 173 15.96 -3.62 -17.95
C HIS A 173 16.75 -4.76 -17.31
N ALA A 174 16.22 -5.99 -17.32
CA ALA A 174 16.90 -7.17 -16.83
C ALA A 174 17.97 -7.66 -17.81
N ALA A 175 19.23 -7.61 -17.40
CA ALA A 175 20.36 -8.14 -18.19
C ALA A 175 20.26 -9.66 -18.45
N SER A 176 19.54 -10.39 -17.59
CA SER A 176 19.39 -11.85 -17.64
C SER A 176 18.09 -12.33 -18.33
N GLY A 177 17.32 -11.41 -18.93
CA GLY A 177 16.02 -11.72 -19.51
C GLY A 177 14.87 -11.72 -18.48
N LEU A 178 13.64 -11.86 -18.98
CA LEU A 178 12.42 -11.81 -18.16
C LEU A 178 12.31 -13.05 -17.25
N PRO A 179 11.93 -12.88 -15.96
CA PRO A 179 11.68 -14.02 -15.08
C PRO A 179 10.59 -14.95 -15.63
N GLU A 180 10.71 -16.25 -15.33
CA GLU A 180 9.71 -17.24 -15.73
C GLU A 180 8.32 -16.88 -15.18
N GLY A 181 7.31 -16.97 -16.05
CA GLY A 181 5.92 -16.64 -15.69
C GLY A 181 5.63 -15.15 -15.50
N PHE A 182 6.61 -14.25 -15.67
CA PHE A 182 6.43 -12.81 -15.46
C PHE A 182 5.40 -12.20 -16.43
N ASN A 183 5.39 -12.62 -17.70
CA ASN A 183 4.42 -12.11 -18.68
C ASN A 183 2.98 -12.43 -18.25
N ALA A 184 2.70 -13.67 -17.84
CA ALA A 184 1.39 -14.06 -17.35
C ALA A 184 0.99 -13.29 -16.08
N TYR A 185 1.95 -13.04 -15.18
CA TYR A 185 1.75 -12.18 -14.02
C TYR A 185 1.35 -10.75 -14.42
N LEU A 186 2.12 -10.13 -15.34
CA LEU A 186 1.91 -8.75 -15.75
C LEU A 186 0.57 -8.60 -16.48
N ASP A 187 0.23 -9.55 -17.36
CA ASP A 187 -1.06 -9.58 -18.06
C ASP A 187 -2.23 -9.70 -17.07
N ALA A 188 -2.12 -10.60 -16.08
CA ALA A 188 -3.13 -10.73 -15.04
C ALA A 188 -3.27 -9.46 -14.19
N LEU A 189 -2.16 -8.80 -13.84
CA LEU A 189 -2.16 -7.56 -13.10
C LEU A 189 -2.83 -6.43 -13.89
N ILE A 190 -2.38 -6.18 -15.13
CA ILE A 190 -2.93 -5.13 -15.99
C ILE A 190 -4.41 -5.40 -16.28
N SER A 191 -4.78 -6.63 -16.60
CA SER A 191 -6.19 -7.02 -16.78
C SER A 191 -7.03 -6.75 -15.54
N THR A 192 -6.51 -7.05 -14.35
CA THR A 192 -7.20 -6.75 -13.09
C THR A 192 -7.40 -5.26 -12.90
N LEU A 193 -6.38 -4.43 -13.14
CA LEU A 193 -6.47 -2.98 -13.02
C LEU A 193 -7.38 -2.33 -14.08
N ARG A 194 -7.60 -3.01 -15.22
CA ARG A 194 -8.52 -2.59 -16.30
C ARG A 194 -9.98 -2.96 -16.02
N THR A 195 -10.24 -4.07 -15.33
CA THR A 195 -11.59 -4.66 -15.29
C THR A 195 -12.22 -4.70 -13.91
N ASN A 196 -11.42 -4.75 -12.85
CA ASN A 196 -11.92 -4.95 -11.50
C ASN A 196 -12.40 -3.61 -10.88
N PRO A 197 -13.70 -3.50 -10.52
CA PRO A 197 -14.25 -2.29 -9.90
C PRO A 197 -13.61 -1.93 -8.55
N ALA A 198 -12.98 -2.89 -7.85
CA ALA A 198 -12.29 -2.61 -6.59
C ALA A 198 -11.08 -1.67 -6.76
N PHE A 199 -10.54 -1.55 -7.97
CA PHE A 199 -9.47 -0.64 -8.34
C PHE A 199 -9.96 0.49 -9.26
N ASP A 200 -11.27 0.82 -9.18
CA ASP A 200 -11.97 1.82 -10.00
C ASP A 200 -11.85 1.60 -11.51
N LYS A 201 -11.37 0.42 -11.92
CA LYS A 201 -10.98 0.14 -13.30
C LYS A 201 -10.08 1.22 -13.88
N MET A 202 -9.11 1.70 -13.09
CA MET A 202 -8.31 2.87 -13.41
C MET A 202 -7.57 2.81 -14.76
N LEU A 203 -7.40 1.62 -15.35
CA LEU A 203 -6.77 1.46 -16.65
C LEU A 203 -7.75 1.12 -17.80
N GLU A 204 -9.07 1.07 -17.58
CA GLU A 204 -10.10 0.68 -18.58
C GLU A 204 -10.00 1.55 -19.84
N SER A 205 -10.06 2.86 -19.66
CA SER A 205 -9.99 3.89 -20.69
C SER A 205 -9.28 5.13 -20.15
N ARG A 206 -8.91 6.08 -21.02
CA ARG A 206 -8.30 7.35 -20.60
C ARG A 206 -9.24 8.16 -19.71
N GLU A 207 -10.56 8.04 -19.90
CA GLU A 207 -11.52 8.70 -19.02
C GLU A 207 -11.49 8.10 -17.61
N ALA A 208 -11.44 6.76 -17.50
CA ALA A 208 -11.32 6.09 -16.21
C ALA A 208 -10.00 6.44 -15.50
N LEU A 209 -8.89 6.44 -16.24
CA LEU A 209 -7.58 6.85 -15.75
C LEU A 209 -7.58 8.30 -15.26
N SER A 210 -8.15 9.21 -16.05
CA SER A 210 -8.30 10.62 -15.70
C SER A 210 -9.12 10.81 -14.43
N ARG A 211 -10.26 10.12 -14.32
CA ARG A 211 -11.11 10.13 -13.13
C ARG A 211 -10.38 9.61 -11.90
N TYR A 212 -9.62 8.53 -12.05
CA TYR A 212 -8.81 7.97 -10.97
C TYR A 212 -7.74 8.95 -10.50
N CYS A 213 -6.96 9.53 -11.41
CA CYS A 213 -5.91 10.51 -11.09
C CYS A 213 -6.47 11.75 -10.38
N TYR A 214 -7.54 12.35 -10.92
CA TYR A 214 -8.14 13.53 -10.30
C TYR A 214 -8.86 13.24 -8.98
N GLY A 215 -9.38 12.02 -8.80
CA GLY A 215 -9.90 11.53 -7.52
C GLY A 215 -8.79 11.30 -6.48
N HIS A 216 -7.60 10.91 -6.92
CA HIS A 216 -6.45 10.58 -6.08
C HIS A 216 -5.35 11.64 -6.15
N ARG A 217 -5.70 12.90 -5.85
CA ARG A 217 -4.75 14.05 -5.90
C ARG A 217 -3.48 13.86 -5.07
N VAL A 218 -3.53 13.01 -4.04
CA VAL A 218 -2.37 12.66 -3.20
C VAL A 218 -1.31 11.82 -3.94
N GLY A 219 -1.66 11.20 -5.07
CA GLY A 219 -0.71 10.51 -5.94
C GLY A 219 -0.03 11.42 -6.95
N LYS A 220 -0.38 12.71 -7.00
CA LYS A 220 0.19 13.65 -7.97
C LYS A 220 1.69 13.82 -7.71
N ILE A 221 2.49 13.68 -8.76
CA ILE A 221 3.92 13.97 -8.74
C ILE A 221 4.07 15.50 -8.75
N PRO A 222 4.91 16.09 -7.87
CA PRO A 222 5.15 17.54 -7.85
C PRO A 222 5.96 18.03 -9.06
N ASP A 223 5.40 17.93 -10.27
CA ASP A 223 5.99 18.37 -11.54
C ASP A 223 4.97 19.09 -12.45
N GLU A 224 5.46 19.65 -13.57
CA GLU A 224 4.64 20.39 -14.54
C GLU A 224 3.82 19.47 -15.47
N ASP A 225 4.10 18.16 -15.49
CA ASP A 225 3.61 17.21 -16.51
C ASP A 225 2.25 16.58 -16.16
N ASN A 226 1.63 17.02 -15.06
CA ASN A 226 0.34 16.49 -14.58
C ASN A 226 0.35 14.97 -14.42
N SER A 227 1.47 14.43 -13.93
CA SER A 227 1.67 12.99 -13.74
C SER A 227 1.31 12.54 -12.33
N TYR A 228 0.94 11.26 -12.20
CA TYR A 228 0.53 10.64 -10.94
C TYR A 228 1.26 9.32 -10.75
N ALA A 229 1.74 9.04 -9.54
CA ALA A 229 2.50 7.84 -9.23
C ALA A 229 1.80 6.95 -8.20
N PHE A 230 1.70 5.66 -8.52
CA PHE A 230 1.10 4.64 -7.66
C PHE A 230 2.02 3.43 -7.57
N ARG A 231 2.11 2.84 -6.39
CA ARG A 231 2.73 1.54 -6.20
C ARG A 231 1.67 0.47 -6.17
N VAL A 232 1.89 -0.56 -6.97
CA VAL A 232 1.06 -1.75 -7.05
C VAL A 232 1.88 -2.96 -6.63
N ASP A 233 1.49 -3.58 -5.53
CA ASP A 233 2.13 -4.79 -5.04
C ASP A 233 1.23 -5.99 -5.36
N GLY A 234 1.74 -6.95 -6.13
CA GLY A 234 1.09 -8.25 -6.37
C GLY A 234 2.12 -9.38 -6.44
N GLY A 235 1.91 -10.46 -5.68
CA GLY A 235 2.83 -11.61 -5.67
C GLY A 235 4.23 -11.23 -5.15
N GLU A 236 5.28 -11.62 -5.89
CA GLU A 236 6.70 -11.34 -5.60
C GLU A 236 7.21 -10.04 -6.25
N TYR A 237 6.33 -9.31 -6.94
CA TYR A 237 6.71 -8.13 -7.72
C TYR A 237 6.03 -6.86 -7.21
N SER A 238 6.66 -5.75 -7.53
CA SER A 238 6.14 -4.40 -7.29
C SER A 238 6.21 -3.61 -8.58
N VAL A 239 5.10 -2.93 -8.90
CA VAL A 239 4.96 -2.15 -10.12
C VAL A 239 4.72 -0.69 -9.75
N LEU A 240 5.60 0.19 -10.21
CA LEU A 240 5.48 1.63 -10.05
C LEU A 240 4.81 2.19 -11.30
N LEU A 241 3.54 2.55 -11.14
CA LEU A 241 2.73 3.14 -12.18
C LEU A 241 2.92 4.65 -12.21
N ARG A 242 3.30 5.20 -13.36
CA ARG A 242 3.13 6.62 -13.67
C ARG A 242 1.97 6.77 -14.65
N LEU A 243 0.92 7.47 -14.21
CA LEU A 243 -0.29 7.72 -14.99
C LEU A 243 -0.33 9.18 -15.43
N THR A 244 -0.62 9.39 -16.71
CA THR A 244 -0.71 10.73 -17.31
C THR A 244 -2.07 10.85 -18.00
N PRO A 245 -2.99 11.70 -17.50
CA PRO A 245 -4.34 11.81 -18.03
C PRO A 245 -4.43 12.63 -19.33
N ASN A 246 -3.31 13.18 -19.80
CA ASN A 246 -3.25 14.06 -20.95
C ASN A 246 -3.46 13.29 -22.27
N ARG A 247 -3.95 13.99 -23.30
CA ARG A 247 -4.12 13.46 -24.65
C ARG A 247 -2.85 13.70 -25.47
N GLY A 248 -2.42 12.70 -26.24
CA GLY A 248 -1.23 12.80 -27.10
C GLY A 248 0.08 12.44 -26.41
N GLU A 249 0.01 11.91 -25.19
CA GLU A 249 1.11 11.36 -24.41
C GLU A 249 0.79 9.92 -24.05
N HIS A 250 1.82 9.09 -23.80
CA HIS A 250 1.60 7.77 -23.23
C HIS A 250 0.93 7.91 -21.87
N ASN A 251 -0.20 7.24 -21.70
CA ASN A 251 -1.07 7.39 -20.56
C ASN A 251 -0.63 6.55 -19.36
N VAL A 252 0.06 5.43 -19.59
CA VAL A 252 0.50 4.52 -18.53
C VAL A 252 1.97 4.18 -18.76
N TYR A 253 2.76 4.31 -17.69
CA TYR A 253 4.05 3.66 -17.57
C TYR A 253 4.00 2.74 -16.38
N ALA A 254 4.40 1.48 -16.54
CA ALA A 254 4.42 0.49 -15.47
C ALA A 254 5.83 -0.09 -15.33
N TYR A 255 6.60 0.47 -14.40
CA TYR A 255 7.97 0.01 -14.09
C TYR A 255 7.90 -1.17 -13.15
N CYS A 256 8.43 -2.31 -13.58
CA CYS A 256 8.28 -3.58 -12.90
C CYS A 256 9.58 -3.97 -12.19
N TYR A 257 9.48 -4.36 -10.93
CA TYR A 257 10.59 -4.71 -10.07
C TYR A 257 10.33 -6.01 -9.33
N SER A 258 11.40 -6.73 -8.99
CA SER A 258 11.36 -7.66 -7.85
C SER A 258 11.03 -6.88 -6.58
N ARG A 259 9.98 -7.28 -5.85
CA ARG A 259 9.57 -6.54 -4.64
C ARG A 259 10.68 -6.50 -3.61
N GLU A 260 11.32 -7.63 -3.34
CA GLU A 260 12.36 -7.74 -2.32
C GLU A 260 13.55 -6.82 -2.63
N ALA A 261 14.01 -6.80 -3.89
CA ALA A 261 15.14 -5.97 -4.30
C ALA A 261 14.80 -4.48 -4.27
N LEU A 262 13.59 -4.12 -4.72
CA LEU A 262 13.12 -2.74 -4.68
C LEU A 262 13.00 -2.24 -3.24
N ASP A 263 12.36 -3.01 -2.36
CA ASP A 263 12.15 -2.63 -0.96
C ASP A 263 13.47 -2.46 -0.21
N ARG A 264 14.44 -3.36 -0.45
CA ARG A 264 15.80 -3.22 0.09
C ARG A 264 16.47 -1.93 -0.42
N THR A 265 16.41 -1.68 -1.73
CA THR A 265 17.04 -0.48 -2.33
C THR A 265 16.42 0.80 -1.79
N LEU A 266 15.08 0.85 -1.70
CA LEU A 266 14.37 1.99 -1.12
C LEU A 266 14.73 2.20 0.34
N ALA A 267 14.84 1.13 1.14
CA ALA A 267 15.25 1.20 2.53
C ALA A 267 16.69 1.72 2.66
N GLU A 268 17.63 1.22 1.86
CA GLU A 268 19.02 1.68 1.84
C GLU A 268 19.13 3.15 1.43
N MET A 269 18.35 3.60 0.43
CA MET A 269 18.28 5.01 0.04
C MET A 269 17.69 5.88 1.15
N GLN A 270 16.67 5.40 1.84
CA GLN A 270 16.07 6.09 2.98
C GLN A 270 17.06 6.23 4.14
N ASP A 271 17.79 5.15 4.46
CA ASP A 271 18.82 5.15 5.50
C ASP A 271 19.99 6.06 5.15
N ALA A 272 20.50 5.98 3.92
CA ALA A 272 21.56 6.86 3.43
C ALA A 272 21.13 8.33 3.46
N ARG A 273 19.89 8.63 3.06
CA ARG A 273 19.34 9.98 3.11
C ARG A 273 19.15 10.45 4.56
N ALA A 274 18.66 9.60 5.44
CA ALA A 274 18.53 9.91 6.87
C ALA A 274 19.89 10.22 7.51
N GLN A 275 20.94 9.48 7.15
CA GLN A 275 22.32 9.73 7.60
C GLN A 275 22.94 11.00 7.01
N ALA A 276 22.48 11.46 5.84
CA ALA A 276 22.96 12.67 5.22
C ALA A 276 22.46 13.95 5.91
N TYR A 277 21.33 13.87 6.62
CA TYR A 277 20.78 15.01 7.34
C TYR A 277 21.49 15.25 8.67
N ALA A 278 21.66 16.52 9.03
CA ALA A 278 22.15 16.86 10.35
C ALA A 278 21.19 16.27 11.41
N PRO A 279 21.70 15.66 12.50
CA PRO A 279 20.86 15.04 13.53
C PRO A 279 20.12 16.08 14.38
N VAL A 280 18.90 15.77 14.80
CA VAL A 280 18.13 16.60 15.72
C VAL A 280 18.48 16.24 17.16
N TYR A 281 18.91 17.23 17.94
CA TYR A 281 19.15 17.07 19.37
C TYR A 281 17.84 17.30 20.14
N LEU A 282 17.32 16.25 20.78
CA LEU A 282 15.96 16.22 21.37
C LEU A 282 15.88 16.75 22.81
N HIS A 283 17.03 16.97 23.47
CA HIS A 283 17.08 17.43 24.87
C HIS A 283 17.33 18.94 24.98
N SER A 284 17.07 19.50 26.16
CA SER A 284 17.31 20.93 26.44
C SER A 284 18.80 21.28 26.51
N ALA A 285 19.15 22.56 26.33
CA ALA A 285 20.51 23.05 26.53
C ALA A 285 21.01 22.84 27.96
N ALA A 286 20.10 22.83 28.94
CA ALA A 286 20.42 22.53 30.32
C ALA A 286 20.96 21.10 30.46
N TYR A 287 20.23 20.11 29.91
CA TYR A 287 20.67 18.73 29.86
C TYR A 287 21.99 18.59 29.09
N ALA A 288 22.10 19.19 27.90
CA ALA A 288 23.30 19.12 27.08
C ALA A 288 24.54 19.67 27.81
N ARG A 289 24.36 20.72 28.63
CA ARG A 289 25.45 21.27 29.44
C ARG A 289 25.89 20.30 30.53
N GLU A 290 24.96 19.63 31.19
CA GLU A 290 25.24 18.65 32.25
C GLU A 290 25.87 17.37 31.68
N ALA A 291 25.42 16.93 30.51
CA ALA A 291 25.94 15.76 29.80
C ALA A 291 27.27 16.02 29.06
N GLY A 292 27.70 17.28 28.94
CA GLY A 292 28.90 17.66 28.16
C GLY A 292 28.69 17.66 26.64
N GLU A 293 27.44 17.67 26.18
CA GLU A 293 27.01 17.58 24.79
C GLU A 293 26.59 18.94 24.19
N LEU A 294 26.99 20.04 24.83
CA LEU A 294 26.53 21.40 24.48
C LEU A 294 26.84 21.79 23.01
N GLU A 295 27.95 21.31 22.45
CA GLU A 295 28.28 21.55 21.04
C GLU A 295 27.32 20.84 20.08
N ALA A 296 26.87 19.62 20.42
CA ALA A 296 25.88 18.89 19.62
C ALA A 296 24.52 19.61 19.65
N TRP A 297 24.11 20.09 20.83
CA TRP A 297 22.92 20.94 20.95
C TRP A 297 23.03 22.22 20.12
N ARG A 298 24.16 22.94 20.20
CA ARG A 298 24.39 24.18 19.42
C ARG A 298 24.34 23.94 17.92
N ALA A 299 24.97 22.87 17.45
CA ALA A 299 24.95 22.48 16.04
C ALA A 299 23.52 22.16 15.58
N SER A 300 22.79 21.33 16.32
CA SER A 300 21.40 21.02 16.00
C SER A 300 20.50 22.26 16.05
N HIS A 301 20.68 23.14 17.03
CA HIS A 301 19.88 24.35 17.18
C HIS A 301 20.09 25.32 16.02
N LYS A 302 21.35 25.49 15.58
CA LYS A 302 21.67 26.26 14.36
C LYS A 302 20.93 25.71 13.14
N GLU A 303 20.89 24.39 12.98
CA GLU A 303 20.17 23.74 11.87
C GLU A 303 18.65 23.83 12.02
N ASN A 304 18.10 23.84 13.24
CA ASN A 304 16.67 24.12 13.47
C ASN A 304 16.30 25.54 13.02
N VAL A 305 17.13 26.52 13.36
CA VAL A 305 16.97 27.91 12.91
C VAL A 305 17.03 28.00 11.38
N ALA A 306 17.99 27.33 10.75
CA ALA A 306 18.11 27.28 9.29
C ALA A 306 16.88 26.63 8.62
N CYS A 307 16.45 25.46 9.12
CA CYS A 307 15.24 24.78 8.66
C CYS A 307 14.01 25.67 8.78
N ARG A 308 13.89 26.44 9.88
CA ARG A 308 12.78 27.37 10.07
C ARG A 308 12.82 28.57 9.10
N GLU A 309 13.99 29.13 8.77
CA GLU A 309 14.08 30.16 7.69
C GLU A 309 13.62 29.54 6.36
N ALA A 310 13.98 28.29 6.09
CA ALA A 310 13.59 27.61 4.85
C ALA A 310 12.08 27.37 4.77
N ILE A 311 11.42 26.99 5.88
CA ILE A 311 9.96 26.89 5.96
C ILE A 311 9.30 28.25 5.67
N ASP A 312 9.74 29.29 6.35
CA ASP A 312 9.18 30.65 6.16
C ASP A 312 9.41 31.16 4.74
N GLY A 313 10.59 30.91 4.17
CA GLY A 313 10.93 31.25 2.78
C GLY A 313 10.09 30.47 1.77
N ALA A 314 9.89 29.17 1.98
CA ALA A 314 9.06 28.34 1.12
C ALA A 314 7.60 28.79 1.16
N ILE A 315 7.03 29.05 2.34
CA ILE A 315 5.67 29.59 2.47
C ILE A 315 5.57 30.93 1.74
N ALA A 316 6.50 31.86 1.95
CA ALA A 316 6.48 33.17 1.28
C ALA A 316 6.58 33.07 -0.24
N LYS A 317 7.34 32.09 -0.75
CA LYS A 317 7.53 31.85 -2.19
C LYS A 317 6.33 31.20 -2.87
N TYR A 318 5.65 30.28 -2.18
CA TYR A 318 4.65 29.38 -2.77
C TYR A 318 3.20 29.62 -2.29
N PHE A 319 2.98 30.67 -1.51
CA PHE A 319 1.64 31.08 -1.07
C PHE A 319 1.16 32.27 -1.87
N ASP A 320 0.05 32.12 -2.61
CA ASP A 320 -0.51 33.16 -3.49
C ASP A 320 -1.51 34.10 -2.78
N GLY A 321 -1.69 33.94 -1.46
CA GLY A 321 -2.69 34.65 -0.66
C GLY A 321 -3.97 33.85 -0.38
N ALA A 322 -4.21 32.76 -1.12
CA ALA A 322 -5.37 31.88 -0.94
C ALA A 322 -4.99 30.39 -0.88
N HIS A 323 -3.97 29.97 -1.63
CA HIS A 323 -3.51 28.59 -1.75
C HIS A 323 -2.00 28.48 -1.54
N LEU A 324 -1.59 27.40 -0.89
CA LEU A 324 -0.20 27.02 -0.69
C LEU A 324 0.12 25.86 -1.64
N ASP A 325 1.11 26.05 -2.52
CA ASP A 325 1.58 25.00 -3.42
C ASP A 325 2.29 23.87 -2.64
N SER A 326 2.04 22.61 -2.99
CA SER A 326 2.64 21.44 -2.32
C SER A 326 4.16 21.37 -2.47
N ARG A 327 4.74 22.08 -3.45
CA ARG A 327 6.19 22.23 -3.59
C ARG A 327 6.84 22.92 -2.38
N ALA A 328 6.09 23.75 -1.66
CA ALA A 328 6.59 24.44 -0.46
C ALA A 328 7.12 23.45 0.58
N ALA A 329 6.34 22.41 0.87
CA ALA A 329 6.75 21.37 1.81
C ALA A 329 7.87 20.49 1.24
N SER A 330 7.80 20.16 -0.05
CA SER A 330 8.75 19.26 -0.70
C SER A 330 10.18 19.82 -0.69
N GLU A 331 10.35 21.11 -1.00
CA GLU A 331 11.67 21.78 -1.05
C GLU A 331 12.38 21.75 0.32
N VAL A 332 11.64 21.95 1.40
CA VAL A 332 12.23 21.94 2.76
C VAL A 332 12.49 20.51 3.25
N LEU A 333 11.58 19.58 2.95
CA LEU A 333 11.77 18.17 3.29
C LEU A 333 13.00 17.56 2.61
N ASP A 334 13.28 17.94 1.36
CA ASP A 334 14.51 17.55 0.66
C ASP A 334 15.77 18.02 1.37
N ALA A 335 15.78 19.27 1.81
CA ALA A 335 16.97 19.92 2.34
C ALA A 335 17.28 19.50 3.79
N TYR A 336 16.26 19.30 4.63
CA TYR A 336 16.44 19.14 6.07
C TYR A 336 15.96 17.78 6.61
N GLY A 337 15.25 16.99 5.80
CA GLY A 337 14.68 15.73 6.23
C GLY A 337 13.42 15.88 7.08
N ALA A 338 12.62 14.82 7.10
CA ALA A 338 11.32 14.83 7.77
C ALA A 338 11.43 15.00 9.29
N GLU A 339 12.44 14.41 9.93
CA GLU A 339 12.63 14.51 11.38
C GLU A 339 12.80 15.96 11.84
N ARG A 340 13.71 16.71 11.19
CA ARG A 340 13.97 18.11 11.53
C ARG A 340 12.79 19.01 11.20
N VAL A 341 12.18 18.83 10.03
CA VAL A 341 10.98 19.60 9.64
C VAL A 341 9.84 19.36 10.62
N SER A 342 9.60 18.11 11.01
CA SER A 342 8.63 17.70 12.03
C SER A 342 8.91 18.40 13.37
N TRP A 343 10.15 18.34 13.85
CA TRP A 343 10.58 18.96 15.11
C TRP A 343 10.35 20.48 15.13
N VAL A 344 10.76 21.16 14.06
CA VAL A 344 10.60 22.62 13.91
C VAL A 344 9.13 23.03 13.81
N LEU A 345 8.32 22.29 13.05
CA LEU A 345 6.89 22.56 12.91
C LEU A 345 6.14 22.32 14.22
N ALA A 346 6.42 21.21 14.93
CA ALA A 346 5.83 20.93 16.23
C ALA A 346 6.18 22.02 17.25
N ASN A 347 7.43 22.46 17.29
CA ASN A 347 7.85 23.60 18.13
C ASN A 347 7.05 24.86 17.78
N SER A 348 6.92 25.15 16.49
CA SER A 348 6.18 26.33 16.00
C SER A 348 4.70 26.30 16.39
N VAL A 349 4.06 25.11 16.34
CA VAL A 349 2.67 24.91 16.76
C VAL A 349 2.51 25.13 18.28
N ILE A 350 3.42 24.58 19.09
CA ILE A 350 3.41 24.76 20.55
C ILE A 350 3.61 26.24 20.91
N THR A 351 4.65 26.88 20.38
CA THR A 351 4.97 28.29 20.65
C THR A 351 3.81 29.23 20.28
N LYS A 352 3.05 28.89 19.23
CA LYS A 352 1.95 29.71 18.73
C LYS A 352 0.56 29.20 19.09
N GLU A 353 0.44 28.24 20.00
CA GLU A 353 -0.87 27.64 20.35
C GLU A 353 -1.86 28.72 20.84
N TYR A 354 -1.36 29.80 21.43
CA TYR A 354 -2.15 30.95 21.89
C TYR A 354 -3.01 31.62 20.81
N ASP A 355 -2.65 31.51 19.52
CA ASP A 355 -3.44 32.10 18.42
C ASP A 355 -4.77 31.35 18.19
N GLY A 356 -4.87 30.08 18.61
CA GLY A 356 -6.10 29.28 18.55
C GLY A 356 -6.52 28.80 17.16
N ARG A 357 -5.79 29.15 16.09
CA ARG A 357 -6.12 28.77 14.70
C ARG A 357 -5.58 27.41 14.25
N PHE A 358 -4.69 26.78 15.02
CA PHE A 358 -4.21 25.43 14.70
C PHE A 358 -5.29 24.37 14.87
N SER A 359 -5.40 23.48 13.89
CA SER A 359 -6.31 22.35 13.90
C SER A 359 -6.05 21.47 15.13
N ARG A 360 -7.10 20.79 15.60
CA ARG A 360 -6.99 19.88 16.75
C ARG A 360 -5.98 18.76 16.49
N GLY A 361 -5.88 18.28 15.25
CA GLY A 361 -4.93 17.25 14.84
C GLY A 361 -3.49 17.72 15.02
N ASN A 362 -3.16 18.88 14.45
CA ASN A 362 -1.80 19.43 14.54
C ASN A 362 -1.40 19.79 15.96
N ARG A 363 -2.33 20.27 16.80
CA ARG A 363 -2.05 20.51 18.22
C ARG A 363 -1.76 19.23 19.00
N ALA A 364 -2.58 18.19 18.80
CA ALA A 364 -2.39 16.91 19.47
C ALA A 364 -1.08 16.24 19.04
N TRP A 365 -0.74 16.31 17.74
CA TRP A 365 0.53 15.83 17.22
C TRP A 365 1.71 16.58 17.83
N ALA A 366 1.71 17.92 17.78
CA ALA A 366 2.81 18.72 18.30
C ALA A 366 3.05 18.47 19.80
N GLN A 367 1.97 18.31 20.60
CA GLN A 367 2.08 17.95 22.01
C GLN A 367 2.70 16.56 22.23
N ALA A 368 2.47 15.60 21.32
CA ALA A 368 3.02 14.25 21.41
C ALA A 368 4.53 14.18 21.15
N GLU A 369 5.10 15.14 20.40
CA GLU A 369 6.54 15.24 20.14
C GLU A 369 7.36 15.60 21.40
N ASN A 370 6.69 16.05 22.48
CA ASN A 370 7.28 16.31 23.80
C ASN A 370 8.55 17.20 23.75
N ILE A 371 8.46 18.30 23.01
CA ILE A 371 9.58 19.23 22.81
C ILE A 371 9.92 19.92 24.13
N ALA A 372 11.19 19.84 24.53
CA ALA A 372 11.67 20.50 25.74
C ALA A 372 11.56 22.02 25.61
N ILE A 373 10.96 22.68 26.61
CA ILE A 373 10.95 24.13 26.72
C ILE A 373 12.27 24.57 27.36
N ASP A 374 13.08 25.31 26.59
CA ASP A 374 14.44 25.64 26.98
C ASP A 374 14.59 27.11 27.35
N TRP A 375 14.68 27.38 28.65
CA TRP A 375 14.75 28.72 29.21
C TRP A 375 16.20 29.18 29.37
N THR A 376 16.50 30.34 28.80
CA THR A 376 17.74 31.07 29.07
C THR A 376 17.77 31.56 30.53
N LYS A 377 18.98 31.84 31.04
CA LYS A 377 19.18 32.49 32.34
C LYS A 377 18.53 33.88 32.45
N LEU A 378 18.15 34.48 31.31
CA LEU A 378 17.51 35.79 31.23
C LEU A 378 15.98 35.69 31.07
N GLY A 379 15.41 34.48 31.05
CA GLY A 379 13.96 34.26 30.97
C GLY A 379 13.39 34.19 29.54
N TYR A 380 14.22 34.26 28.50
CA TYR A 380 13.82 33.97 27.12
C TYR A 380 13.77 32.47 26.84
N VAL A 381 12.94 32.04 25.90
CA VAL A 381 12.83 30.64 25.48
C VAL A 381 13.59 30.44 24.16
N HIS A 382 14.56 29.53 24.12
CA HIS A 382 15.29 29.20 22.87
C HIS A 382 14.37 28.64 21.79
N ASN A 383 13.24 28.04 22.18
CA ASN A 383 12.18 27.58 21.29
C ASN A 383 11.66 28.68 20.35
N ASP A 384 11.64 29.94 20.78
CA ASP A 384 11.18 31.05 19.94
C ASP A 384 12.12 31.31 18.75
N GLU A 385 13.39 30.95 18.86
CA GLU A 385 14.41 31.21 17.84
C GLU A 385 14.20 30.36 16.57
N PHE A 386 13.59 29.18 16.73
CA PHE A 386 13.26 28.27 15.63
C PHE A 386 11.75 28.00 15.52
N ALA A 387 10.91 28.87 16.08
CA ALA A 387 9.49 28.92 15.75
C ALA A 387 9.30 29.71 14.44
N SER A 388 8.56 29.14 13.49
CA SER A 388 8.21 29.79 12.21
C SER A 388 7.57 31.16 12.46
N ARG A 389 7.89 32.15 11.64
CA ARG A 389 7.30 33.50 11.73
C ARG A 389 6.02 33.63 10.92
N SER A 390 5.72 32.65 10.07
CA SER A 390 4.53 32.61 9.23
C SER A 390 3.22 32.66 10.03
N HIS A 391 2.15 33.13 9.37
CA HIS A 391 0.84 33.26 10.00
C HIS A 391 0.28 31.87 10.42
N PRO A 392 -0.27 31.70 11.64
CA PRO A 392 -0.72 30.40 12.15
C PRO A 392 -1.68 29.63 11.24
N ALA A 393 -2.60 30.32 10.55
CA ALA A 393 -3.53 29.68 9.62
C ALA A 393 -2.82 29.06 8.39
N VAL A 394 -1.80 29.73 7.85
CA VAL A 394 -1.02 29.22 6.71
C VAL A 394 -0.11 28.09 7.18
N LEU A 395 0.48 28.24 8.36
CA LEU A 395 1.33 27.24 8.98
C LEU A 395 0.56 25.96 9.36
N ASP A 396 -0.71 26.07 9.80
CA ASP A 396 -1.57 24.91 10.04
C ASP A 396 -1.82 24.10 8.76
N GLY A 397 -2.06 24.79 7.64
CA GLY A 397 -2.15 24.17 6.32
C GLY A 397 -0.84 23.49 5.93
N TYR A 398 0.29 24.22 6.03
CA TYR A 398 1.63 23.70 5.72
C TYR A 398 1.98 22.45 6.54
N SER A 399 1.71 22.47 7.85
CA SER A 399 1.94 21.34 8.76
C SER A 399 1.11 20.13 8.36
N THR A 400 -0.15 20.34 7.96
CA THR A 400 -1.03 19.27 7.49
C THR A 400 -0.49 18.59 6.22
N TYR A 401 -0.04 19.38 5.23
CA TYR A 401 0.56 18.84 4.00
C TYR A 401 1.88 18.10 4.28
N SER A 402 2.73 18.67 5.14
CA SER A 402 4.01 18.05 5.52
C SER A 402 3.80 16.73 6.27
N PHE A 403 2.76 16.66 7.11
CA PHE A 403 2.39 15.47 7.87
C PHE A 403 1.78 14.36 6.98
N ILE A 404 0.89 14.71 6.03
CA ILE A 404 0.27 13.76 5.09
C ILE A 404 1.31 13.11 4.17
N SER A 405 2.33 13.86 3.74
CA SER A 405 3.41 13.36 2.89
C SER A 405 4.28 12.30 3.58
N PHE A 406 4.35 12.29 4.92
CA PHE A 406 5.30 11.46 5.66
C PHE A 406 4.65 10.37 6.54
N VAL A 407 3.53 10.63 7.21
CA VAL A 407 3.01 9.74 8.29
C VAL A 407 2.06 8.63 7.79
N LEU A 408 1.61 8.69 6.54
CA LEU A 408 0.78 7.63 5.93
C LEU A 408 1.59 6.53 5.22
N LEU A 409 2.92 6.54 5.32
CA LEU A 409 3.73 5.35 5.13
C LEU A 409 4.04 4.81 6.52
N PRO A 410 3.68 3.56 6.83
CA PRO A 410 3.84 3.04 8.18
C PRO A 410 5.32 3.09 8.54
N ARG A 411 5.67 3.90 9.54
CA ARG A 411 6.83 3.63 10.39
C ARG A 411 6.61 2.23 10.94
N GLY A 412 7.20 1.20 10.33
CA GLY A 412 7.50 -0.10 10.95
C GLY A 412 6.40 -0.87 11.71
N ASP A 413 5.13 -0.49 11.68
CA ASP A 413 4.09 -1.07 12.55
C ASP A 413 3.28 -2.18 11.85
N ALA A 414 3.69 -2.64 10.66
CA ALA A 414 3.11 -3.83 10.05
C ALA A 414 3.40 -5.09 10.89
N ILE A 415 4.54 -5.14 11.59
CA ILE A 415 4.91 -6.21 12.52
C ILE A 415 4.03 -6.14 13.79
N LEU A 416 3.72 -4.94 14.28
CA LEU A 416 2.81 -4.78 15.41
C LEU A 416 1.36 -5.10 15.04
N GLN A 417 0.87 -4.73 13.85
CA GLN A 417 -0.49 -5.11 13.42
C GLN A 417 -0.66 -6.62 13.23
N THR A 418 0.32 -7.31 12.65
CA THR A 418 0.27 -8.78 12.51
C THR A 418 0.45 -9.48 13.86
N GLN A 419 1.33 -8.99 14.74
CA GLN A 419 1.45 -9.52 16.10
C GLN A 419 0.20 -9.24 16.93
N TRP A 420 -0.42 -8.06 16.84
CA TRP A 420 -1.68 -7.73 17.54
C TRP A 420 -2.84 -8.60 17.05
N LEU A 421 -2.93 -8.88 15.75
CA LEU A 421 -3.93 -9.80 15.20
C LEU A 421 -3.68 -11.23 15.71
N GLN A 422 -2.43 -11.70 15.73
CA GLN A 422 -2.07 -13.01 16.27
C GLN A 422 -2.30 -13.11 17.78
N PHE A 423 -1.97 -12.07 18.56
CA PHE A 423 -2.26 -12.00 20.00
C PHE A 423 -3.77 -11.97 20.27
N SER A 424 -4.56 -11.26 19.45
CA SER A 424 -6.02 -11.19 19.59
C SER A 424 -6.69 -12.54 19.25
N ILE A 425 -6.21 -13.22 18.21
CA ILE A 425 -6.69 -14.56 17.84
C ILE A 425 -6.31 -15.59 18.91
N ALA A 426 -5.07 -15.56 19.41
CA ALA A 426 -4.60 -16.47 20.47
C ALA A 426 -5.32 -16.24 21.80
N ALA A 427 -5.53 -14.98 22.20
CA ALA A 427 -6.30 -14.62 23.39
C ALA A 427 -7.77 -15.06 23.27
N THR A 428 -8.37 -14.93 22.09
CA THR A 428 -9.74 -15.38 21.82
C THR A 428 -9.84 -16.90 21.88
N ALA A 429 -8.90 -17.64 21.29
CA ALA A 429 -8.86 -19.10 21.35
C ALA A 429 -8.67 -19.61 22.79
N LEU A 430 -7.79 -18.98 23.57
CA LEU A 430 -7.56 -19.33 24.97
C LEU A 430 -8.78 -19.03 25.85
N ALA A 431 -9.45 -17.90 25.62
CA ALA A 431 -10.69 -17.56 26.32
C ALA A 431 -11.81 -18.54 25.99
N CYS A 432 -11.99 -18.92 24.73
CA CYS A 432 -12.94 -19.97 24.32
C CYS A 432 -12.62 -21.31 24.98
N PHE A 433 -11.35 -21.71 25.02
CA PHE A 433 -10.93 -22.98 25.64
C PHE A 433 -11.20 -22.98 27.15
N LEU A 434 -10.82 -21.92 27.87
CA LEU A 434 -11.04 -21.79 29.31
C LEU A 434 -12.53 -21.70 29.67
N LEU A 435 -13.34 -20.96 28.89
CA LEU A 435 -14.78 -20.90 29.08
C LEU A 435 -15.45 -22.24 28.84
N THR A 436 -14.97 -23.02 27.87
CA THR A 436 -15.45 -24.40 27.62
C THR A 436 -15.10 -25.32 28.80
N GLN A 437 -13.89 -25.23 29.34
CA GLN A 437 -13.46 -26.00 30.52
C GLN A 437 -14.23 -25.63 31.79
N ILE A 438 -14.54 -24.34 31.98
CA ILE A 438 -15.35 -23.83 33.10
C ILE A 438 -16.81 -24.28 32.94
N ALA A 439 -17.36 -24.22 31.73
CA ALA A 439 -18.70 -24.69 31.42
C ALA A 439 -18.87 -26.20 31.66
N CYS A 440 -17.88 -27.01 31.28
CA CYS A 440 -17.89 -28.45 31.54
C CYS A 440 -17.81 -28.80 33.04
N ARG A 441 -17.30 -27.89 33.89
CA ARG A 441 -17.21 -28.10 35.35
C ARG A 441 -18.43 -27.62 36.14
N TRP A 442 -19.33 -26.80 35.57
CA TRP A 442 -20.46 -26.22 36.30
C TRP A 442 -21.79 -26.54 35.62
N ALA A 443 -22.49 -27.57 36.13
CA ALA A 443 -23.73 -28.12 35.59
C ALA A 443 -24.99 -27.27 35.86
N SER A 444 -24.98 -25.99 35.55
CA SER A 444 -26.15 -25.10 35.72
C SER A 444 -26.44 -24.33 34.42
N PRO A 445 -27.56 -24.62 33.72
CA PRO A 445 -27.93 -23.99 32.44
C PRO A 445 -28.03 -22.47 32.51
N ARG A 446 -28.40 -21.92 33.68
CA ARG A 446 -28.51 -20.46 33.88
C ARG A 446 -27.16 -19.76 33.85
N ARG A 447 -26.11 -20.37 34.41
CA ARG A 447 -24.75 -19.78 34.45
C ARG A 447 -24.03 -19.88 33.11
N TYR A 448 -24.31 -20.93 32.33
CA TYR A 448 -23.83 -21.07 30.95
C TYR A 448 -24.37 -19.96 30.03
N PHE A 449 -25.64 -19.60 30.20
CA PHE A 449 -26.27 -18.51 29.43
C PHE A 449 -25.61 -17.14 29.70
N TYR A 450 -25.23 -16.84 30.95
CA TYR A 450 -24.53 -15.61 31.30
C TYR A 450 -23.09 -15.56 30.76
N LEU A 451 -22.39 -16.70 30.74
CA LEU A 451 -21.04 -16.79 30.15
C LEU A 451 -21.05 -16.56 28.63
N LEU A 452 -22.08 -17.06 27.94
CA LEU A 452 -22.31 -16.79 26.52
C LEU A 452 -22.59 -15.31 26.24
N GLN A 453 -23.36 -14.63 27.10
CA GLN A 453 -23.59 -13.19 26.95
C GLN A 453 -22.33 -12.36 27.23
N LEU A 454 -21.53 -12.73 28.22
CA LEU A 454 -20.26 -12.06 28.49
C LEU A 454 -19.26 -12.25 27.34
N HIS A 455 -19.24 -13.44 26.74
CA HIS A 455 -18.42 -13.72 25.56
C HIS A 455 -18.90 -12.92 24.35
N ALA A 456 -20.21 -12.82 24.12
CA ALA A 456 -20.77 -12.00 23.05
C ALA A 456 -20.42 -10.52 23.20
N VAL A 457 -20.48 -9.98 24.42
CA VAL A 457 -20.06 -8.59 24.73
C VAL A 457 -18.56 -8.40 24.51
N TYR A 458 -17.74 -9.35 24.93
CA TYR A 458 -16.29 -9.31 24.72
C TYR A 458 -15.91 -9.35 23.23
N GLN A 459 -16.55 -10.24 22.46
CA GLN A 459 -16.40 -10.29 21.00
C GLN A 459 -16.84 -8.98 20.34
N HIS A 460 -17.93 -8.37 20.83
CA HIS A 460 -18.40 -7.09 20.30
C HIS A 460 -17.43 -5.94 20.59
N ILE A 461 -16.80 -5.91 21.77
CA ILE A 461 -15.79 -4.91 22.14
C ILE A 461 -14.53 -5.09 21.28
N LEU A 462 -14.08 -6.33 21.07
CA LEU A 462 -12.94 -6.62 20.20
C LEU A 462 -13.22 -6.25 18.74
N TRP A 463 -14.43 -6.55 18.24
CA TRP A 463 -14.82 -6.22 16.86
C TRP A 463 -14.95 -4.71 16.64
N VAL A 464 -15.51 -3.97 17.60
CA VAL A 464 -15.56 -2.50 17.57
C VAL A 464 -14.17 -1.89 17.69
N GLY A 465 -13.29 -2.48 18.51
CA GLY A 465 -11.88 -2.08 18.61
C GLY A 465 -11.11 -2.31 17.30
N LEU A 466 -11.34 -3.44 16.63
CA LEU A 466 -10.74 -3.77 15.34
C LEU A 466 -11.22 -2.83 14.22
N VAL A 467 -12.53 -2.57 14.15
CA VAL A 467 -13.10 -1.63 13.17
C VAL A 467 -12.61 -0.19 13.43
N ALA A 468 -12.45 0.22 14.70
CA ALA A 468 -11.88 1.52 15.04
C ALA A 468 -10.38 1.63 14.72
N ALA A 469 -9.62 0.53 14.84
CA ALA A 469 -8.20 0.49 14.48
C ALA A 469 -7.97 0.51 12.95
N VAL A 470 -8.87 -0.10 12.17
CA VAL A 470 -8.82 -0.08 10.70
C VAL A 470 -9.32 1.26 10.12
N ALA A 471 -10.24 1.94 10.80
CA ALA A 471 -10.83 3.20 10.33
C ALA A 471 -10.06 4.48 10.75
N GLY A 472 -8.98 4.39 11.52
CA GLY A 472 -8.12 5.53 11.89
C GLY A 472 -8.75 6.58 12.83
N ASP A 473 -10.03 6.45 13.19
CA ASP A 473 -10.75 7.37 14.07
C ASP A 473 -10.73 6.88 15.53
N LEU A 474 -9.61 7.11 16.22
CA LEU A 474 -9.58 6.90 17.66
C LEU A 474 -10.33 8.05 18.39
N VAL A 475 -11.19 7.68 19.34
CA VAL A 475 -11.70 8.47 20.49
C VAL A 475 -13.19 8.86 20.52
N ARG A 476 -13.98 8.95 19.42
CA ARG A 476 -15.32 9.60 19.54
C ARG A 476 -16.56 8.74 19.81
N VAL A 477 -16.59 7.44 19.51
CA VAL A 477 -17.86 6.66 19.61
C VAL A 477 -17.97 5.78 20.85
N VAL A 478 -16.84 5.37 21.46
CA VAL A 478 -16.83 4.37 22.52
C VAL A 478 -17.22 4.95 23.89
N ASP A 479 -17.04 6.25 24.12
CA ASP A 479 -17.01 6.79 25.48
C ASP A 479 -18.40 6.86 26.17
N ARG A 480 -19.48 7.22 25.47
CA ARG A 480 -20.79 7.47 26.16
C ARG A 480 -21.81 6.35 26.13
N LYS A 481 -21.74 5.43 25.17
CA LYS A 481 -22.68 4.30 25.06
C LYS A 481 -22.11 3.04 25.72
N VAL A 482 -20.82 2.75 25.54
CA VAL A 482 -20.18 1.58 26.15
C VAL A 482 -20.08 1.76 27.66
N VAL A 483 -19.67 2.94 28.17
CA VAL A 483 -19.66 3.22 29.61
C VAL A 483 -21.06 3.12 30.23
N ARG A 484 -22.12 3.55 29.53
CA ARG A 484 -23.51 3.41 30.01
C ARG A 484 -24.02 1.98 29.99
N VAL A 485 -23.60 1.16 29.03
CA VAL A 485 -23.94 -0.26 28.96
C VAL A 485 -23.16 -1.02 30.03
N CYS A 486 -21.85 -0.80 30.13
CA CYS A 486 -20.99 -1.38 31.16
C CYS A 486 -21.48 -1.03 32.57
N ASN A 487 -21.80 0.24 32.86
CA ASN A 487 -22.33 0.65 34.17
C ASN A 487 -23.67 -0.02 34.52
N ARG A 488 -24.57 -0.13 33.53
CA ARG A 488 -25.89 -0.76 33.73
C ARG A 488 -25.79 -2.29 33.94
N TYR A 489 -24.79 -2.92 33.32
CA TYR A 489 -24.51 -4.35 33.53
C TYR A 489 -23.71 -4.62 34.81
N SER A 490 -22.82 -3.72 35.24
CA SER A 490 -22.12 -3.85 36.52
C SER A 490 -23.03 -3.62 37.72
N GLU A 491 -23.98 -2.68 37.66
CA GLU A 491 -25.00 -2.50 38.72
C GLU A 491 -25.91 -3.74 38.89
N ALA A 492 -26.23 -4.42 37.80
CA ALA A 492 -26.98 -5.69 37.84
C ALA A 492 -26.15 -6.88 38.34
N PHE A 493 -24.82 -6.81 38.24
CA PHE A 493 -23.89 -7.89 38.63
C PHE A 493 -23.42 -7.78 40.09
N ILE A 494 -23.35 -6.55 40.64
CA ILE A 494 -22.96 -6.26 42.03
C ILE A 494 -24.00 -6.79 43.05
N GLY A 495 -25.27 -6.93 42.66
CA GLY A 495 -26.32 -7.43 43.55
C GLY A 495 -26.22 -8.91 43.94
N ASP A 496 -25.49 -9.75 43.18
CA ASP A 496 -25.55 -11.22 43.29
C ASP A 496 -24.19 -11.91 43.54
N CYS A 497 -23.08 -11.17 43.58
CA CYS A 497 -21.74 -11.73 43.78
C CYS A 497 -20.90 -10.81 44.71
N GLY A 498 -20.41 -11.36 45.83
CA GLY A 498 -19.64 -10.64 46.85
C GLY A 498 -18.50 -9.77 46.31
N GLU A 499 -18.34 -8.59 46.91
CA GLU A 499 -17.86 -7.37 46.25
C GLU A 499 -16.33 -7.18 46.07
N ASP A 500 -15.45 -7.98 46.67
CA ASP A 500 -14.07 -7.47 46.87
C ASP A 500 -13.02 -7.77 45.76
N PHE A 501 -13.30 -8.63 44.78
CA PHE A 501 -12.24 -9.13 43.87
C PHE A 501 -12.26 -8.60 42.43
N ILE A 502 -13.37 -8.01 41.96
CA ILE A 502 -13.59 -7.73 40.53
C ILE A 502 -13.35 -6.25 40.18
N VAL A 503 -13.66 -5.33 41.08
CA VAL A 503 -13.55 -3.87 40.84
C VAL A 503 -12.09 -3.42 40.70
N VAL A 504 -11.19 -4.01 41.49
CA VAL A 504 -9.75 -3.70 41.47
C VAL A 504 -9.07 -4.12 40.16
N ARG A 505 -9.46 -5.26 39.57
CA ARG A 505 -8.88 -5.71 38.29
C ARG A 505 -9.35 -4.88 37.11
N LEU A 506 -10.60 -4.42 37.09
CA LEU A 506 -11.11 -3.61 35.99
C LEU A 506 -10.44 -2.22 35.96
N HIS A 507 -10.21 -1.61 37.14
CA HIS A 507 -9.48 -0.35 37.25
C HIS A 507 -7.99 -0.48 36.86
N ILE A 508 -7.31 -1.56 37.26
CA ILE A 508 -5.93 -1.83 36.86
C ILE A 508 -5.80 -2.01 35.34
N ILE A 509 -6.77 -2.67 34.72
CA ILE A 509 -6.82 -2.86 33.27
C ILE A 509 -7.00 -1.51 32.56
N LEU A 510 -7.95 -0.67 33.00
CA LEU A 510 -8.21 0.64 32.39
C LEU A 510 -7.02 1.62 32.53
N ILE A 511 -6.30 1.59 33.65
CA ILE A 511 -5.08 2.38 33.86
C ILE A 511 -3.93 1.88 32.96
N ARG A 512 -3.77 0.56 32.78
CA ARG A 512 -2.80 -0.02 31.82
C ARG A 512 -3.10 0.32 30.36
N PHE A 513 -4.35 0.65 30.04
CA PHE A 513 -4.78 1.12 28.71
C PHE A 513 -4.77 2.66 28.58
N GLY A 514 -4.15 3.39 29.51
CA GLY A 514 -3.89 4.83 29.38
C GLY A 514 -5.10 5.74 29.59
N VAL A 515 -6.20 5.23 30.14
CA VAL A 515 -7.38 6.05 30.46
C VAL A 515 -7.14 6.75 31.81
N GLN A 516 -6.92 8.07 31.80
CA GLN A 516 -6.86 8.88 33.01
C GLN A 516 -8.27 8.97 33.65
N PRO A 517 -8.44 8.61 34.94
CA PRO A 517 -9.72 8.76 35.61
C PRO A 517 -10.05 10.24 35.79
N VAL A 518 -11.28 10.63 35.44
CA VAL A 518 -11.79 11.97 35.70
C VAL A 518 -12.03 12.12 37.20
N ASP A 519 -11.34 13.09 37.77
CA ASP A 519 -11.27 13.50 39.17
C ASP A 519 -12.57 13.32 39.99
N GLN A 520 -12.51 12.52 41.07
CA GLN A 520 -13.13 12.83 42.37
C GLN A 520 -12.78 11.77 43.43
N ARG A 521 -12.41 12.26 44.62
CA ARG A 521 -12.25 11.50 45.87
C ARG A 521 -13.45 10.59 46.15
N ALA A 522 -13.40 9.33 45.74
CA ALA A 522 -14.35 8.32 46.17
C ALA A 522 -13.88 7.72 47.51
N VAL A 523 -14.34 8.30 48.63
CA VAL A 523 -14.29 7.61 49.92
C VAL A 523 -15.41 6.57 49.90
N LEU A 524 -15.06 5.30 49.70
CA LEU A 524 -15.99 4.18 49.82
C LEU A 524 -16.40 4.02 51.30
N HIS A 525 -17.60 4.47 51.65
CA HIS A 525 -18.23 4.10 52.92
C HIS A 525 -18.94 2.75 52.75
N ALA A 526 -18.34 1.68 53.26
CA ALA A 526 -18.97 0.37 53.33
C ALA A 526 -20.23 0.44 54.22
N GLY A 527 -21.40 0.15 53.64
CA GLY A 527 -22.66 -0.04 54.35
C GLY A 527 -22.60 -1.25 55.28
N ARG A 528 -23.25 -1.16 56.44
CA ARG A 528 -23.16 -2.12 57.56
C ARG A 528 -23.49 -3.57 57.18
N PRO A 529 -22.71 -4.58 57.64
CA PRO A 529 -23.19 -5.94 57.75
C PRO A 529 -23.88 -6.17 59.11
N GLN A 530 -25.04 -6.84 59.08
CA GLN A 530 -25.56 -7.51 60.28
C GLN A 530 -24.73 -8.78 60.52
N HIS A 531 -24.39 -9.01 61.80
CA HIS A 531 -23.69 -10.15 62.38
C HIS A 531 -22.15 -10.12 62.55
N ARG A 532 -21.79 -9.74 63.79
CA ARG A 532 -20.75 -10.20 64.72
C ARG A 532 -19.36 -10.58 64.21
N ASN A 533 -18.42 -9.75 64.65
CA ASN A 533 -16.99 -9.97 64.94
C ASN A 533 -16.05 -10.11 63.72
N GLY A 534 -15.43 -8.99 63.32
CA GLY A 534 -14.25 -8.99 62.45
C GLY A 534 -13.88 -7.60 61.94
N ILE A 535 -12.83 -7.02 62.52
CA ILE A 535 -11.92 -5.91 62.09
C ILE A 535 -12.42 -4.96 60.98
N ARG A 536 -12.51 -3.65 61.31
CA ARG A 536 -12.62 -2.56 60.32
C ARG A 536 -11.26 -2.34 59.65
N GLY A 537 -11.13 -2.61 58.35
CA GLY A 537 -10.01 -2.16 57.53
C GLY A 537 -10.45 -1.01 56.61
N VAL A 538 -9.70 0.09 56.59
CA VAL A 538 -9.88 1.19 55.63
C VAL A 538 -8.73 1.08 54.64
N ILE A 539 -9.03 0.73 53.38
CA ILE A 539 -7.99 0.71 52.33
C ILE A 539 -7.82 2.15 51.82
N ARG A 540 -6.66 2.75 52.07
CA ARG A 540 -6.24 3.99 51.40
C ARG A 540 -5.38 3.64 50.19
N LEU A 541 -5.73 4.22 49.05
CA LEU A 541 -4.93 4.19 47.83
C LEU A 541 -4.35 5.59 47.61
N ASP A 542 -3.04 5.74 47.79
CA ASP A 542 -2.31 6.95 47.39
C ASP A 542 -1.56 6.66 46.10
N VAL A 543 -1.73 7.54 45.11
CA VAL A 543 -1.07 7.45 43.80
C VAL A 543 -0.05 8.58 43.70
N CYS A 544 1.22 8.25 43.92
CA CYS A 544 2.37 9.06 43.52
C CYS A 544 3.44 8.11 42.95
N ASP A 545 4.09 8.52 41.86
CA ASP A 545 5.21 7.84 41.19
C ASP A 545 5.02 6.34 40.88
N GLN A 546 3.90 6.01 40.22
CA GLN A 546 3.65 4.69 39.61
C GLN A 546 3.86 3.46 40.54
N ARG A 547 3.73 3.62 41.86
CA ARG A 547 3.70 2.50 42.80
C ARG A 547 2.45 2.55 43.67
N ILE A 548 1.79 1.40 43.79
CA ILE A 548 0.63 1.20 44.67
C ILE A 548 1.14 0.70 46.02
N ARG A 549 0.84 1.41 47.11
CA ARG A 549 0.91 0.86 48.47
C ARG A 549 -0.49 0.61 49.00
N VAL A 550 -0.65 -0.52 49.68
CA VAL A 550 -1.86 -0.93 50.41
C VAL A 550 -1.46 -0.99 51.88
N GLU A 551 -2.12 -0.22 52.75
CA GLU A 551 -2.04 -0.36 54.21
C GLU A 551 -3.22 -1.16 54.77
#